data_AF-B0ESD1-F1
#
_entry.id   AF-B0ESD1-F1
#
_cell.length_a   1.000
_cell.length_b   1.000
_cell.length_c   1.000
_cell.angle_alpha   90.00
_cell.angle_beta   90.00
_cell.angle_gamma   90.00
#
_symmetry.space_group_name_H-M   'P 1'
#
loop_
_entity.id
_entity.type
_entity.pdbx_description
1 polymer ?
#
loop_
_entity_poly.entity_id
_entity_poly.type
_entity_poly.pdbx_seq_one_letter_code
_entity_poly.pdbx_strand_id
1 'polypeptide(L)'
;MQEVEEILFGSLHNCGVVIPKGINTLKGIISGGGVFYNLTTQILKLIDQQKYGIFTDSIPKQTSEKVRVCAKQASIIKEMGFSESIGYHQILYPKTTDVTNILNFLMKYIPDDLSTNKSIRNSISKTLYDIVHNTNGEKKRRILPPTPIRQKDINQRKRVSSILQKISQKKVEEQNDIIAEMKINAKIQVRKEIIKKEDSDEEKEDSDDVMVAVELKESKNEKKIRLESELDDIVKERQEVEETLQKIKTRIEKVEDYISEGKNELKEMIKEKEELKRKQRSLERQKVIREKVKDIDANDKDEYIEKLEELKQSEMSKLEGLKQKWTLYEDEMKKEVQENEKKNDLIIEETKQKAKEVKQIRQKGKAIILEIQSLDEDIKEKEEINTKLDKRMQRQTYIDRTICMTKFLKKQDKELEKIFNNTNTIKSDLTQLKIKTSENYISLIRLIRENTKYKEETKHSLITQITKMNDLFNSLVLLETQRGELNSTTLLNQEKFEKTQSRVEELGYADVKKDFDELHKLNLEMINKINEFNQKQEA
;
A
#
# COMPACT_ATOMS: atom_id res chain seq x y z
N MET A 1 -38.40 -10.84 -0.73
CA MET A 1 -37.33 -9.91 -1.15
C MET A 1 -37.25 -8.70 -0.22
N GLN A 2 -38.32 -7.91 -0.03
CA GLN A 2 -38.27 -6.71 0.84
C GLN A 2 -37.84 -7.00 2.30
N GLU A 3 -38.34 -8.08 2.92
CA GLU A 3 -37.96 -8.47 4.30
C GLU A 3 -36.46 -8.79 4.45
N VAL A 4 -35.82 -9.37 3.42
CA VAL A 4 -34.37 -9.67 3.41
C VAL A 4 -33.54 -8.40 3.42
N GLU A 5 -33.98 -7.42 2.64
CA GLU A 5 -33.31 -6.13 2.54
C GLU A 5 -33.43 -5.39 3.87
N GLU A 6 -34.63 -5.33 4.46
CA GLU A 6 -34.88 -4.69 5.76
C GLU A 6 -34.05 -5.29 6.90
N ILE A 7 -33.90 -6.62 6.94
CA ILE A 7 -33.07 -7.30 7.95
C ILE A 7 -31.58 -6.97 7.77
N LEU A 8 -31.10 -6.94 6.53
CA LEU A 8 -29.71 -6.60 6.22
C LEU A 8 -29.42 -5.13 6.57
N PHE A 9 -30.29 -4.20 6.16
CA PHE A 9 -30.18 -2.78 6.48
C PHE A 9 -30.24 -2.52 7.98
N GLY A 10 -31.13 -3.21 8.71
CA GLY A 10 -31.18 -3.16 10.17
C GLY A 10 -29.90 -3.68 10.83
N SER A 11 -29.30 -4.74 10.29
CA SER A 11 -28.03 -5.30 10.80
C SER A 11 -26.85 -4.35 10.58
N LEU A 12 -26.79 -3.73 9.40
CA LEU A 12 -25.76 -2.73 9.08
C LEU A 12 -25.88 -1.50 9.99
N HIS A 13 -27.11 -1.01 10.22
CA HIS A 13 -27.35 0.10 11.14
C HIS A 13 -26.95 -0.25 12.59
N ASN A 14 -27.27 -1.48 13.04
CA ASN A 14 -26.90 -1.95 14.38
C ASN A 14 -25.38 -2.11 14.56
N CYS A 15 -24.64 -2.36 13.48
CA CYS A 15 -23.18 -2.42 13.50
C CYS A 15 -22.52 -1.03 13.37
N GLY A 16 -23.30 0.06 13.27
CA GLY A 16 -22.78 1.42 13.16
C GLY A 16 -22.36 1.83 11.73
N VAL A 17 -22.78 1.10 10.70
CA VAL A 17 -22.52 1.43 9.30
C VAL A 17 -23.46 2.54 8.83
N VAL A 18 -22.91 3.61 8.26
CA VAL A 18 -23.68 4.78 7.82
C VAL A 18 -24.09 4.61 6.37
N ILE A 19 -25.40 4.49 6.16
CA ILE A 19 -26.01 4.33 4.84
C ILE A 19 -26.49 5.69 4.32
N PRO A 20 -26.16 6.09 3.08
CA PRO A 20 -26.61 7.36 2.51
C PRO A 20 -28.13 7.51 2.50
N LYS A 21 -28.63 8.72 2.81
CA LYS A 21 -30.07 9.03 2.88
C LYS A 21 -30.75 8.75 1.53
N GLY A 22 -31.80 7.93 1.53
CA GLY A 22 -32.60 7.60 0.34
C GLY A 22 -32.34 6.20 -0.26
N ILE A 23 -31.43 5.41 0.31
CA ILE A 23 -31.14 4.04 -0.13
C ILE A 23 -31.72 3.04 0.89
N ASN A 24 -32.94 2.58 0.62
CA ASN A 24 -33.63 1.59 1.46
C ASN A 24 -33.79 0.22 0.75
N THR A 25 -33.21 0.06 -0.44
CA THR A 25 -33.30 -1.18 -1.23
C THR A 25 -31.93 -1.63 -1.75
N LEU A 26 -31.75 -2.93 -1.95
CA LEU A 26 -30.53 -3.50 -2.55
C LEU A 26 -30.29 -2.95 -3.96
N LYS A 27 -31.36 -2.69 -4.71
CA LYS A 27 -31.29 -2.00 -6.01
C LYS A 27 -30.72 -0.59 -5.88
N GLY A 28 -31.02 0.12 -4.79
CA GLY A 28 -30.44 1.43 -4.51
C GLY A 28 -28.93 1.37 -4.22
N ILE A 29 -28.44 0.28 -3.60
CA ILE A 29 -26.99 0.05 -3.39
C ILE A 29 -26.28 -0.22 -4.72
N ILE A 30 -26.91 -0.96 -5.64
CA ILE A 30 -26.34 -1.29 -6.96
C ILE A 30 -26.36 -0.07 -7.89
N SER A 31 -27.48 0.67 -7.90
CA SER A 31 -27.62 1.87 -8.74
C SER A 31 -26.83 3.07 -8.20
N GLY A 32 -26.54 3.10 -6.90
CA GLY A 32 -25.69 4.10 -6.26
C GLY A 32 -24.22 3.82 -6.56
N GLY A 33 -23.66 4.51 -7.56
CA GLY A 33 -22.25 4.39 -7.94
C GLY A 33 -21.30 4.52 -6.75
N GLY A 34 -20.69 3.41 -6.34
CA GLY A 34 -19.72 3.34 -5.25
C GLY A 34 -20.27 3.24 -3.82
N VAL A 35 -21.59 3.12 -3.65
CA VAL A 35 -22.21 2.90 -2.34
C VAL A 35 -21.80 1.53 -1.77
N PHE A 36 -21.78 0.49 -2.60
CA PHE A 36 -21.39 -0.85 -2.16
C PHE A 36 -19.93 -0.92 -1.67
N TYR A 37 -19.02 -0.25 -2.37
CA TYR A 37 -17.62 -0.11 -1.97
C TYR A 37 -17.48 0.61 -0.62
N ASN A 38 -18.24 1.68 -0.41
CA ASN A 38 -18.21 2.42 0.85
C ASN A 38 -18.71 1.56 2.02
N LEU A 39 -19.80 0.81 1.82
CA LEU A 39 -20.35 -0.09 2.85
C LEU A 39 -19.36 -1.18 3.25
N THR A 40 -18.78 -1.86 2.26
CA THR A 40 -17.79 -2.91 2.49
C THR A 40 -16.51 -2.34 3.12
N THR A 41 -16.11 -1.12 2.76
CA THR A 41 -14.97 -0.42 3.38
C THR A 41 -15.24 -0.05 4.84
N GLN A 42 -16.44 0.47 5.14
CA GLN A 42 -16.83 0.79 6.51
C GLN A 42 -16.84 -0.46 7.40
N ILE A 43 -17.36 -1.59 6.89
CA ILE A 43 -17.36 -2.84 7.63
C ILE A 43 -15.93 -3.35 7.87
N LEU A 44 -15.05 -3.28 6.87
CA LEU A 44 -13.64 -3.64 7.05
C LEU A 44 -12.96 -2.77 8.11
N LYS A 45 -13.20 -1.46 8.11
CA LYS A 45 -12.68 -0.54 9.13
C LYS A 45 -13.23 -0.84 10.54
N LEU A 46 -14.46 -1.34 10.65
CA LEU A 46 -15.05 -1.77 11.92
C LEU A 46 -14.46 -3.10 12.43
N ILE A 47 -14.01 -3.98 11.54
CA ILE A 47 -13.34 -5.24 11.92
C ILE A 47 -11.95 -4.94 12.50
N ASP A 48 -11.16 -4.14 11.79
CA ASP A 48 -9.82 -3.74 12.24
C ASP A 48 -9.41 -2.41 11.59
N GLN A 49 -9.49 -1.34 12.39
CA GLN A 49 -9.17 0.01 11.94
C GLN A 49 -7.68 0.19 11.63
N GLN A 50 -6.79 -0.55 12.31
CA GLN A 50 -5.34 -0.45 12.11
C GLN A 50 -4.92 -1.13 10.80
N LYS A 51 -5.53 -2.26 10.47
CA LYS A 51 -5.21 -3.03 9.26
C LYS A 51 -5.90 -2.49 8.01
N TYR A 52 -7.14 -2.01 8.12
CA TYR A 52 -7.97 -1.63 6.97
C TYR A 52 -8.22 -0.12 6.82
N GLY A 53 -7.53 0.72 7.61
CA GLY A 53 -7.57 2.19 7.49
C GLY A 53 -7.00 2.75 6.17
N ILE A 54 -6.39 1.91 5.33
CA ILE A 54 -5.79 2.27 4.04
C ILE A 54 -6.85 2.63 2.98
N PHE A 55 -8.10 2.19 3.15
CA PHE A 55 -9.17 2.46 2.18
C PHE A 55 -9.78 3.85 2.35
N THR A 56 -9.99 4.54 1.23
CA THR A 56 -10.69 5.83 1.18
C THR A 56 -12.20 5.65 1.37
N ASP A 57 -12.86 6.61 2.03
CA ASP A 57 -14.32 6.56 2.29
C ASP A 57 -15.18 6.82 1.03
N SER A 58 -14.54 7.02 -0.11
CA SER A 58 -15.19 7.15 -1.42
C SER A 58 -14.36 6.48 -2.51
N ILE A 59 -15.05 6.02 -3.55
CA ILE A 59 -14.42 5.48 -4.76
C ILE A 59 -13.66 6.61 -5.50
N PRO A 60 -12.39 6.41 -5.89
CA PRO A 60 -11.63 7.36 -6.71
C PRO A 60 -12.32 7.69 -8.04
N LYS A 61 -12.15 8.91 -8.57
CA LYS A 61 -12.80 9.30 -9.85
C LYS A 61 -12.16 8.63 -11.07
N GLN A 62 -10.85 8.36 -11.04
CA GLN A 62 -10.07 7.80 -12.14
C GLN A 62 -10.26 6.29 -12.30
N THR A 63 -10.55 5.81 -13.52
CA THR A 63 -10.94 4.42 -13.80
C THR A 63 -9.88 3.37 -13.40
N SER A 64 -8.60 3.65 -13.65
CA SER A 64 -7.49 2.77 -13.26
C SER A 64 -7.38 2.60 -11.74
N GLU A 65 -7.55 3.70 -11.00
CA GLU A 65 -7.54 3.68 -9.54
C GLU A 65 -8.75 2.95 -8.94
N LYS A 66 -9.94 3.09 -9.56
CA LYS A 66 -11.14 2.32 -9.18
C LYS A 66 -10.87 0.82 -9.23
N VAL A 67 -10.31 0.34 -10.35
CA VAL A 67 -10.01 -1.08 -10.53
C VAL A 67 -8.97 -1.55 -9.51
N ARG A 68 -7.90 -0.79 -9.28
CA ARG A 68 -6.85 -1.12 -8.32
C ARG A 68 -7.39 -1.23 -6.88
N VAL A 69 -8.18 -0.25 -6.45
CA VAL A 69 -8.70 -0.18 -5.08
C VAL A 69 -9.75 -1.28 -4.84
N CYS A 70 -10.66 -1.51 -5.78
CA CYS A 70 -11.62 -2.62 -5.70
C CYS A 70 -10.93 -3.99 -5.78
N ALA A 71 -9.87 -4.16 -6.59
CA ALA A 71 -9.12 -5.42 -6.66
C ALA A 71 -8.41 -5.72 -5.33
N LYS A 72 -7.85 -4.69 -4.68
CA LYS A 72 -7.22 -4.82 -3.37
C LYS A 72 -8.25 -5.19 -2.30
N GLN A 73 -9.42 -4.56 -2.31
CA GLN A 73 -10.51 -4.89 -1.40
C GLN A 73 -11.02 -6.33 -1.60
N ALA A 74 -11.20 -6.76 -2.84
CA ALA A 74 -11.58 -8.13 -3.17
C ALA A 74 -10.53 -9.16 -2.70
N SER A 75 -9.24 -8.83 -2.85
CA SER A 75 -8.14 -9.70 -2.41
C SER A 75 -8.14 -9.89 -0.89
N ILE A 76 -8.38 -8.82 -0.13
CA ILE A 76 -8.50 -8.91 1.34
C ILE A 76 -9.70 -9.76 1.75
N ILE A 77 -10.85 -9.58 1.09
CA ILE A 77 -12.05 -10.39 1.36
C ILE A 77 -11.81 -11.86 1.03
N LYS A 78 -11.06 -12.15 -0.03
CA LYS A 78 -10.64 -13.50 -0.40
C LYS A 78 -9.67 -14.11 0.62
N GLU A 79 -8.69 -13.36 1.09
CA GLU A 79 -7.74 -13.79 2.14
C GLU A 79 -8.44 -14.08 3.47
N MET A 80 -9.55 -13.40 3.77
CA MET A 80 -10.38 -13.70 4.95
C MET A 80 -11.14 -15.03 4.85
N GLY A 81 -11.12 -15.70 3.70
CA GLY A 81 -11.73 -17.03 3.51
C GLY A 81 -13.10 -17.01 2.82
N PHE A 82 -13.40 -16.01 1.99
CA PHE A 82 -14.63 -15.98 1.21
C PHE A 82 -14.65 -17.13 0.18
N SER A 83 -15.71 -17.94 0.18
CA SER A 83 -15.80 -19.20 -0.56
C SER A 83 -16.02 -19.04 -2.07
N GLU A 84 -16.57 -17.91 -2.52
CA GLU A 84 -16.84 -17.65 -3.93
C GLU A 84 -15.71 -16.83 -4.56
N SER A 85 -15.48 -16.99 -5.87
CA SER A 85 -14.46 -16.24 -6.59
C SER A 85 -14.81 -14.75 -6.64
N ILE A 86 -14.20 -13.96 -5.75
CA ILE A 86 -14.36 -12.51 -5.69
C ILE A 86 -13.21 -11.79 -6.41
N GLY A 87 -13.57 -10.83 -7.26
CA GLY A 87 -12.65 -9.94 -7.97
C GLY A 87 -13.15 -8.49 -7.97
N TYR A 88 -12.45 -7.60 -8.67
CA TYR A 88 -12.81 -6.19 -8.71
C TYR A 88 -14.18 -5.94 -9.36
N HIS A 89 -14.59 -6.79 -10.31
CA HIS A 89 -15.89 -6.69 -10.99
C HIS A 89 -17.06 -6.84 -10.03
N GLN A 90 -16.98 -7.75 -9.05
CA GLN A 90 -18.03 -8.00 -8.06
C GLN A 90 -18.21 -6.83 -7.08
N ILE A 91 -17.19 -5.99 -6.90
CA ILE A 91 -17.26 -4.81 -6.04
C ILE A 91 -17.67 -3.56 -6.84
N LEU A 92 -17.19 -3.43 -8.08
CA LEU A 92 -17.44 -2.26 -8.92
C LEU A 92 -18.81 -2.33 -9.64
N TYR A 93 -19.27 -3.54 -9.96
CA TYR A 93 -20.53 -3.82 -10.65
C TYR A 93 -21.27 -4.98 -9.97
N PRO A 94 -21.67 -4.81 -8.69
CA PRO A 94 -22.23 -5.89 -7.91
C PRO A 94 -23.60 -6.32 -8.44
N LYS A 95 -23.86 -7.63 -8.49
CA LYS A 95 -25.21 -8.18 -8.64
C LYS A 95 -25.88 -8.26 -7.27
N THR A 96 -27.21 -8.42 -7.24
CA THR A 96 -27.97 -8.57 -5.98
C THR A 96 -27.45 -9.71 -5.11
N THR A 97 -27.04 -10.83 -5.72
CA THR A 97 -26.44 -11.99 -5.05
C THR A 97 -25.08 -11.67 -4.44
N ASP A 98 -24.26 -10.91 -5.16
CA ASP A 98 -22.90 -10.56 -4.73
C ASP A 98 -22.97 -9.62 -3.52
N VAL A 99 -23.88 -8.64 -3.55
CA VAL A 99 -24.11 -7.72 -2.42
C VAL A 99 -24.50 -8.49 -1.16
N THR A 100 -25.45 -9.42 -1.26
CA THR A 100 -25.93 -10.19 -0.10
C THR A 100 -24.87 -11.13 0.44
N ASN A 101 -24.15 -11.85 -0.42
CA ASN A 101 -23.16 -12.84 -0.01
C ASN A 101 -21.95 -12.18 0.66
N ILE A 102 -21.44 -11.11 0.06
CA ILE A 102 -20.26 -10.40 0.56
C ILE A 102 -20.57 -9.68 1.88
N LEU A 103 -21.71 -8.98 1.99
CA LEU A 103 -22.07 -8.29 3.23
C LEU A 103 -22.34 -9.29 4.37
N ASN A 104 -23.02 -10.40 4.10
CA ASN A 104 -23.26 -11.44 5.10
C ASN A 104 -21.95 -12.08 5.57
N PHE A 105 -21.01 -12.31 4.67
CA PHE A 105 -19.68 -12.80 5.03
C PHE A 105 -18.94 -11.82 5.93
N LEU A 106 -18.86 -10.56 5.53
CA LEU A 106 -18.16 -9.53 6.29
C LEU A 106 -18.76 -9.31 7.68
N MET A 107 -20.09 -9.37 7.83
CA MET A 107 -20.77 -9.27 9.12
C MET A 107 -20.37 -10.38 10.10
N LYS A 108 -19.89 -11.54 9.65
CA LYS A 108 -19.43 -12.62 10.54
C LYS A 108 -18.18 -12.23 11.33
N TYR A 109 -17.35 -11.34 10.79
CA TYR A 109 -16.04 -10.98 11.34
C TYR A 109 -16.07 -9.71 12.22
N ILE A 110 -17.22 -9.07 12.37
CA ILE A 110 -17.35 -7.88 13.23
C ILE A 110 -17.24 -8.30 14.72
N PRO A 111 -16.45 -7.61 15.55
CA PRO A 111 -16.33 -7.90 16.99
C PRO A 111 -17.68 -7.88 17.72
N ASP A 112 -17.86 -8.81 18.66
CA ASP A 112 -19.14 -9.04 19.38
C ASP A 112 -19.59 -7.83 20.22
N ASP A 113 -18.66 -6.93 20.61
CA ASP A 113 -18.92 -5.79 21.50
C ASP A 113 -19.69 -4.63 20.83
N LEU A 114 -19.74 -4.60 19.49
CA LEU A 114 -20.46 -3.59 18.71
C LEU A 114 -21.83 -4.06 18.21
N SER A 115 -22.06 -5.38 18.15
CA SER A 115 -23.35 -5.95 17.74
C SER A 115 -24.05 -6.61 18.92
N THR A 116 -25.06 -5.97 19.48
CA THR A 116 -25.89 -6.60 20.51
C THR A 116 -26.54 -7.88 19.94
N ASN A 117 -26.15 -9.03 20.49
CA ASN A 117 -26.63 -10.41 20.26
C ASN A 117 -26.00 -11.23 19.10
N LYS A 118 -25.05 -12.08 19.47
CA LYS A 118 -24.57 -13.26 18.73
C LYS A 118 -25.71 -14.20 18.27
N SER A 119 -26.78 -14.29 19.07
CA SER A 119 -27.99 -15.04 18.73
C SER A 119 -28.73 -14.44 17.53
N ILE A 120 -28.76 -13.10 17.39
CA ILE A 120 -29.40 -12.40 16.27
C ILE A 120 -28.55 -12.57 15.00
N ARG A 121 -27.22 -12.41 15.09
CA ARG A 121 -26.30 -12.59 13.93
C ARG A 121 -26.40 -13.99 13.32
N ASN A 122 -26.45 -15.03 14.16
CA ASN A 122 -26.58 -16.42 13.71
C ASN A 122 -27.98 -16.71 13.17
N SER A 123 -29.02 -16.15 13.78
CA SER A 123 -30.40 -16.28 13.30
C SER A 123 -30.61 -15.57 11.95
N ILE A 124 -30.00 -14.39 11.76
CA ILE A 124 -30.03 -13.61 10.51
C ILE A 124 -29.22 -14.30 9.42
N SER A 125 -28.02 -14.78 9.72
CA SER A 125 -27.20 -15.53 8.75
C SER A 125 -27.92 -16.79 8.25
N LYS A 126 -28.64 -17.47 9.16
CA LYS A 126 -29.41 -18.68 8.84
C LYS A 126 -30.70 -18.34 8.08
N THR A 127 -31.47 -17.34 8.52
CA THR A 127 -32.68 -16.89 7.80
C THR A 127 -32.37 -16.30 6.43
N LEU A 128 -31.30 -15.52 6.25
CA LEU A 128 -30.92 -15.00 4.93
C LEU A 128 -30.44 -16.10 3.99
N TYR A 129 -29.68 -17.07 4.49
CA TYR A 129 -29.30 -18.26 3.74
C TYR A 129 -30.54 -19.07 3.33
N ASP A 130 -31.48 -19.27 4.26
CA ASP A 130 -32.72 -19.99 4.00
C ASP A 130 -33.66 -19.20 3.06
N ILE A 131 -33.71 -17.87 3.09
CA ILE A 131 -34.57 -17.08 2.18
C ILE A 131 -33.99 -17.00 0.76
N VAL A 132 -32.67 -16.96 0.61
CA VAL A 132 -32.01 -17.01 -0.71
C VAL A 132 -32.13 -18.40 -1.34
N HIS A 133 -32.17 -19.46 -0.54
CA HIS A 133 -32.24 -20.84 -1.01
C HIS A 133 -33.62 -21.52 -0.91
N ASN A 134 -34.62 -20.86 -0.33
CA ASN A 134 -35.93 -21.46 -0.10
C ASN A 134 -37.06 -20.47 -0.43
N THR A 135 -37.30 -20.24 -1.72
CA THR A 135 -38.51 -19.58 -2.22
C THR A 135 -39.67 -20.57 -2.27
N ASN A 136 -40.14 -21.07 -1.13
CA ASN A 136 -41.46 -21.68 -0.97
C ASN A 136 -41.82 -21.85 0.51
N GLY A 137 -42.83 -21.12 0.98
CA GLY A 137 -43.55 -21.44 2.22
C GLY A 137 -43.55 -20.33 3.26
N GLU A 138 -44.63 -19.57 3.28
CA GLU A 138 -45.02 -18.67 4.37
C GLU A 138 -45.14 -19.42 5.70
N LYS A 139 -44.65 -18.83 6.80
CA LYS A 139 -45.31 -18.91 8.13
C LYS A 139 -44.77 -17.87 9.12
N LYS A 140 -45.71 -17.02 9.57
CA LYS A 140 -45.62 -16.03 10.65
C LYS A 140 -45.27 -16.64 12.00
N ARG A 141 -44.63 -15.82 12.87
CA ARG A 141 -44.82 -15.60 14.35
C ARG A 141 -43.47 -15.20 14.98
N ARG A 142 -43.32 -14.41 16.04
CA ARG A 142 -44.11 -13.51 16.91
C ARG A 142 -43.06 -12.77 17.76
N ILE A 143 -43.24 -11.47 18.03
CA ILE A 143 -42.35 -10.65 18.89
C ILE A 143 -42.91 -10.61 20.32
N LEU A 144 -42.05 -10.68 21.35
CA LEU A 144 -42.33 -10.27 22.73
C LEU A 144 -41.27 -9.23 23.21
N PRO A 145 -41.60 -8.37 24.19
CA PRO A 145 -41.11 -6.99 24.32
C PRO A 145 -39.79 -6.84 25.10
N PRO A 146 -39.13 -5.67 25.04
CA PRO A 146 -37.91 -5.40 25.79
C PRO A 146 -38.22 -4.96 27.23
N THR A 147 -37.40 -5.40 28.18
CA THR A 147 -37.39 -4.96 29.58
C THR A 147 -36.64 -3.63 29.77
N PRO A 148 -36.92 -2.87 30.85
CA PRO A 148 -36.54 -1.46 30.97
C PRO A 148 -35.10 -1.25 31.46
N ILE A 149 -34.42 -0.26 30.86
CA ILE A 149 -33.07 0.20 31.21
C ILE A 149 -33.10 1.00 32.52
N ARG A 150 -32.18 0.69 33.45
CA ARG A 150 -32.05 1.34 34.78
C ARG A 150 -31.56 2.80 34.66
N GLN A 151 -32.18 3.70 35.42
CA GLN A 151 -31.95 5.17 35.42
C GLN A 151 -30.51 5.67 35.68
N LYS A 152 -29.56 4.81 36.07
CA LYS A 152 -28.15 5.21 36.23
C LYS A 152 -27.45 5.50 34.89
N ASP A 153 -27.90 4.89 33.78
CA ASP A 153 -27.29 5.06 32.46
C ASP A 153 -27.66 6.40 31.78
N ILE A 154 -28.77 7.01 32.19
CA ILE A 154 -29.27 8.29 31.64
C ILE A 154 -28.39 9.47 32.09
N ASN A 155 -27.89 9.44 33.33
CA ASN A 155 -27.12 10.54 33.90
C ASN A 155 -25.66 10.56 33.41
N GLN A 156 -25.09 9.39 33.08
CA GLN A 156 -23.77 9.31 32.46
C GLN A 156 -23.82 9.78 30.99
N ARG A 157 -24.88 9.41 30.24
CA ARG A 157 -25.09 9.90 28.86
C ARG A 157 -25.25 11.41 28.79
N LYS A 158 -25.90 12.04 29.77
CA LYS A 158 -26.04 13.51 29.83
C LYS A 158 -24.71 14.24 30.09
N ARG A 159 -23.80 13.69 30.90
CA ARG A 159 -22.46 14.27 31.12
C ARG A 159 -21.55 14.09 29.91
N VAL A 160 -21.61 12.95 29.23
CA VAL A 160 -20.82 12.72 28.01
C VAL A 160 -21.32 13.62 26.87
N SER A 161 -22.64 13.80 26.74
CA SER A 161 -23.24 14.71 25.76
C SER A 161 -22.80 16.18 25.96
N SER A 162 -22.75 16.67 27.20
CA SER A 162 -22.34 18.05 27.47
C SER A 162 -20.85 18.32 27.22
N ILE A 163 -19.99 17.31 27.44
CA ILE A 163 -18.56 17.39 27.13
C ILE A 163 -18.34 17.38 25.62
N LEU A 164 -19.04 16.51 24.88
CA LEU A 164 -18.97 16.45 23.43
C LEU A 164 -19.48 17.73 22.76
N GLN A 165 -20.51 18.36 23.33
CA GLN A 165 -21.03 19.64 22.84
C GLN A 165 -20.01 20.78 23.01
N LYS A 166 -19.27 20.82 24.13
CA LYS A 166 -18.20 21.81 24.37
C LYS A 166 -17.00 21.63 23.43
N ILE A 167 -16.62 20.38 23.14
CA ILE A 167 -15.52 20.08 22.20
C ILE A 167 -15.92 20.46 20.77
N SER A 168 -17.19 20.24 20.40
CA SER A 168 -17.71 20.64 19.09
C SER A 168 -17.71 22.17 18.91
N GLN A 169 -18.11 22.92 19.94
CA GLN A 169 -18.09 24.39 19.91
C GLN A 169 -16.67 24.95 19.74
N LYS A 170 -15.69 24.39 20.47
CA LYS A 170 -14.29 24.85 20.38
C LYS A 170 -13.64 24.57 19.02
N LYS A 171 -14.01 23.44 18.38
CA LYS A 171 -13.58 23.13 17.00
C LYS A 171 -14.18 24.06 15.96
N VAL A 172 -15.41 24.54 16.17
CA VAL A 172 -16.07 25.49 15.26
C VAL A 172 -15.42 26.89 15.38
N GLU A 173 -15.02 27.31 16.58
CA GLU A 173 -14.28 28.56 16.80
C GLU A 173 -12.89 28.54 16.12
N GLU A 174 -12.10 27.47 16.31
CA GLU A 174 -10.79 27.33 15.64
C GLU A 174 -10.92 27.29 14.10
N GLN A 175 -12.00 26.70 13.57
CA GLN A 175 -12.26 26.71 12.12
C GLN A 175 -12.67 28.10 11.60
N ASN A 176 -13.39 28.89 12.39
CA ASN A 176 -13.79 30.25 12.01
C ASN A 176 -12.60 31.20 11.98
N ASP A 177 -11.62 31.04 12.87
CA ASP A 177 -10.38 31.82 12.89
C ASP A 177 -9.50 31.52 11.66
N ILE A 178 -9.39 30.24 11.28
CA ILE A 178 -8.67 29.83 10.05
C ILE A 178 -9.38 30.38 8.79
N ILE A 179 -10.72 30.39 8.76
CA ILE A 179 -11.48 30.97 7.63
C ILE A 179 -11.29 32.50 7.57
N ALA A 180 -11.16 33.18 8.71
CA ALA A 180 -10.88 34.62 8.75
C ALA A 180 -9.48 34.94 8.20
N GLU A 181 -8.46 34.17 8.60
CA GLU A 181 -7.10 34.31 8.06
C GLU A 181 -7.04 34.00 6.55
N MET A 182 -7.74 32.96 6.09
CA MET A 182 -7.83 32.64 4.66
C MET A 182 -8.51 33.74 3.84
N LYS A 183 -9.55 34.40 4.37
CA LYS A 183 -10.22 35.53 3.71
C LYS A 183 -9.32 36.77 3.61
N ILE A 184 -8.52 37.04 4.65
CA ILE A 184 -7.54 38.14 4.64
C ILE A 184 -6.44 37.84 3.60
N ASN A 185 -5.91 36.62 3.59
CA ASN A 185 -4.90 36.20 2.61
C ASN A 185 -5.42 36.20 1.18
N ALA A 186 -6.66 35.75 0.94
CA ALA A 186 -7.29 35.81 -0.39
C ALA A 186 -7.49 37.25 -0.88
N LYS A 187 -7.88 38.19 0.00
CA LYS A 187 -7.96 39.62 -0.35
C LYS A 187 -6.60 40.21 -0.73
N ILE A 188 -5.54 39.81 -0.03
CA ILE A 188 -4.16 40.24 -0.34
C ILE A 188 -3.68 39.65 -1.67
N GLN A 189 -4.04 38.40 -1.96
CA GLN A 189 -3.64 37.71 -3.19
C GLN A 189 -4.35 38.29 -4.43
N VAL A 190 -5.64 38.61 -4.33
CA VAL A 190 -6.39 39.31 -5.39
C VAL A 190 -5.83 40.72 -5.64
N ARG A 191 -5.45 41.47 -4.59
CA ARG A 191 -4.77 42.78 -4.76
C ARG A 191 -3.42 42.65 -5.46
N LYS A 192 -2.64 41.60 -5.17
CA LYS A 192 -1.34 41.33 -5.82
C LYS A 192 -1.49 40.90 -7.29
N GLU A 193 -2.55 40.18 -7.64
CA GLU A 193 -2.82 39.79 -9.04
C GLU A 193 -3.38 40.95 -9.88
N ILE A 194 -4.13 41.88 -9.29
CA ILE A 194 -4.60 43.09 -9.97
C ILE A 194 -3.41 44.00 -10.32
N ILE A 195 -2.49 44.21 -9.36
CA ILE A 195 -1.28 45.01 -9.59
C ILE A 195 -0.38 44.38 -10.67
N LYS A 196 -0.24 43.04 -10.69
CA LYS A 196 0.56 42.34 -11.71
C LYS A 196 -0.03 42.36 -13.13
N LYS A 197 -1.35 42.57 -13.28
CA LYS A 197 -1.99 42.73 -14.60
C LYS A 197 -1.92 44.16 -15.12
N GLU A 198 -1.83 45.15 -14.23
CA GLU A 198 -1.68 46.55 -14.64
C GLU A 198 -0.25 46.86 -15.14
N ASP A 199 0.77 46.11 -14.69
CA ASP A 199 2.16 46.28 -15.13
C ASP A 199 2.48 45.62 -16.51
N SER A 200 1.57 44.86 -17.12
CA SER A 200 1.83 44.11 -18.37
C SER A 200 1.20 44.69 -19.65
N ASP A 201 0.36 45.72 -19.55
CA ASP A 201 -0.45 46.22 -20.69
C ASP A 201 -0.07 47.65 -21.17
N GLU A 202 1.08 48.19 -20.76
CA GLU A 202 1.60 49.46 -21.28
C GLU A 202 2.66 49.24 -22.37
N GLU A 203 2.24 48.89 -23.59
CA GLU A 203 3.00 49.16 -24.83
C GLU A 203 2.12 48.93 -26.08
N LYS A 204 1.48 49.98 -26.59
CA LYS A 204 1.46 50.41 -28.01
C LYS A 204 0.49 51.59 -28.29
N GLU A 205 0.97 52.43 -29.19
CA GLU A 205 0.56 53.78 -29.57
C GLU A 205 -0.80 53.96 -30.25
N ASP A 206 -1.27 55.21 -30.09
CA ASP A 206 -1.84 56.14 -31.08
C ASP A 206 -3.32 56.17 -31.52
N SER A 207 -3.82 57.40 -31.32
CA SER A 207 -4.83 58.21 -32.01
C SER A 207 -6.33 57.88 -31.90
N ASP A 208 -7.02 58.92 -31.43
CA ASP A 208 -8.44 59.29 -31.61
C ASP A 208 -9.51 58.70 -30.67
N ASP A 209 -9.61 59.27 -29.46
CA ASP A 209 -10.88 59.83 -28.91
C ASP A 209 -10.63 60.61 -27.59
N VAL A 210 -10.68 61.95 -27.64
CA VAL A 210 -10.20 62.88 -26.58
C VAL A 210 -11.19 63.09 -25.41
N MET A 211 -12.43 62.60 -25.47
CA MET A 211 -13.44 62.90 -24.44
C MET A 211 -13.54 61.86 -23.31
N VAL A 212 -13.12 60.61 -23.54
CA VAL A 212 -13.22 59.50 -22.56
C VAL A 212 -11.97 59.39 -21.66
N ALA A 213 -10.84 59.93 -22.11
CA ALA A 213 -9.56 59.88 -21.38
C ALA A 213 -9.48 60.83 -20.18
N VAL A 214 -10.29 61.90 -20.14
CA VAL A 214 -10.28 62.91 -19.05
C VAL A 214 -11.08 62.40 -17.84
N GLU A 215 -12.28 61.83 -18.05
CA GLU A 215 -13.10 61.26 -16.96
C GLU A 215 -12.45 60.03 -16.30
N LEU A 216 -11.73 59.21 -17.07
CA LEU A 216 -10.97 58.08 -16.54
C LEU A 216 -9.72 58.50 -15.75
N LYS A 217 -9.09 59.64 -16.07
CA LYS A 217 -7.95 60.17 -15.32
C LYS A 217 -8.37 60.83 -14.00
N GLU A 218 -9.49 61.56 -13.98
CA GLU A 218 -10.04 62.16 -12.76
C GLU A 218 -10.56 61.10 -11.77
N SER A 219 -11.24 60.06 -12.26
CA SER A 219 -11.70 58.93 -11.43
C SER A 219 -10.55 58.06 -10.86
N LYS A 220 -9.44 57.92 -11.62
CA LYS A 220 -8.23 57.23 -11.14
C LYS A 220 -7.48 58.05 -10.09
N ASN A 221 -7.43 59.38 -10.24
CA ASN A 221 -6.78 60.27 -9.27
C ASN A 221 -7.53 60.31 -7.93
N GLU A 222 -8.87 60.37 -7.94
CA GLU A 222 -9.66 60.33 -6.70
C GLU A 222 -9.55 59.00 -5.95
N LYS A 223 -9.50 57.87 -6.67
CA LYS A 223 -9.27 56.55 -6.06
C LYS A 223 -7.87 56.41 -5.48
N LYS A 224 -6.85 56.99 -6.15
CA LYS A 224 -5.48 57.01 -5.66
C LYS A 224 -5.34 57.85 -4.39
N ILE A 225 -5.95 59.04 -4.35
CA ILE A 225 -5.96 59.92 -3.17
C ILE A 225 -6.69 59.26 -1.98
N ARG A 226 -7.80 58.54 -2.22
CA ARG A 226 -8.50 57.78 -1.16
C ARG A 226 -7.66 56.61 -0.64
N LEU A 227 -6.98 55.89 -1.52
CA LEU A 227 -6.10 54.79 -1.12
C LEU A 227 -4.85 55.28 -0.38
N GLU A 228 -4.30 56.44 -0.74
CA GLU A 228 -3.20 57.09 -0.01
C GLU A 228 -3.65 57.56 1.39
N SER A 229 -4.85 58.13 1.51
CA SER A 229 -5.46 58.48 2.81
C SER A 229 -5.70 57.25 3.70
N GLU A 230 -6.24 56.16 3.15
CA GLU A 230 -6.45 54.90 3.89
C GLU A 230 -5.12 54.25 4.30
N LEU A 231 -4.08 54.39 3.47
CA LEU A 231 -2.74 53.90 3.79
C LEU A 231 -2.10 54.71 4.92
N ASP A 232 -2.27 56.03 4.92
CA ASP A 232 -1.78 56.92 5.99
C ASP A 232 -2.46 56.64 7.33
N ASP A 233 -3.77 56.33 7.33
CA ASP A 233 -4.49 55.97 8.55
C ASP A 233 -4.05 54.61 9.10
N ILE A 234 -3.81 53.61 8.23
CA ILE A 234 -3.25 52.31 8.63
C ILE A 234 -1.81 52.47 9.17
N VAL A 235 -1.01 53.38 8.61
CA VAL A 235 0.34 53.66 9.09
C VAL A 235 0.30 54.30 10.48
N LYS A 236 -0.64 55.21 10.74
CA LYS A 236 -0.84 55.78 12.08
C LYS A 236 -1.28 54.72 13.10
N GLU A 237 -2.26 53.89 12.76
CA GLU A 237 -2.69 52.79 13.64
C GLU A 237 -1.54 51.82 13.95
N ARG A 238 -0.69 51.51 12.96
CA ARG A 238 0.52 50.69 13.18
C ARG A 238 1.51 51.37 14.12
N GLN A 239 1.74 52.67 13.99
CA GLN A 239 2.62 53.42 14.88
C GLN A 239 2.10 53.41 16.33
N GLU A 240 0.80 53.61 16.53
CA GLU A 240 0.18 53.55 17.87
C GLU A 240 0.30 52.14 18.49
N VAL A 241 0.11 51.08 17.69
CA VAL A 241 0.31 49.70 18.13
C VAL A 241 1.78 49.41 18.46
N GLU A 242 2.73 49.94 17.68
CA GLU A 242 4.16 49.80 17.96
C GLU A 242 4.58 50.52 19.26
N GLU A 243 4.04 51.72 19.51
CA GLU A 243 4.28 52.45 20.76
C GLU A 243 3.71 51.71 21.98
N THR A 244 2.51 51.14 21.87
CA THR A 244 1.94 50.34 22.96
C THR A 244 2.73 49.06 23.20
N LEU A 245 3.23 48.41 22.15
CA LEU A 245 4.14 47.27 22.26
C LEU A 245 5.45 47.65 22.96
N GLN A 246 6.03 48.80 22.66
CA GLN A 246 7.23 49.29 23.36
C GLN A 246 6.96 49.58 24.85
N LYS A 247 5.81 50.17 25.18
CA LYS A 247 5.39 50.39 26.58
C LYS A 247 5.19 49.08 27.33
N ILE A 248 4.65 48.05 26.68
CA ILE A 248 4.49 46.71 27.28
C ILE A 248 5.86 46.04 27.47
N LYS A 249 6.77 46.12 26.50
CA LYS A 249 8.13 45.56 26.61
C LYS A 249 8.90 46.14 27.79
N THR A 250 8.93 47.47 27.92
CA THR A 250 9.59 48.14 29.06
C THR A 250 8.94 47.82 30.41
N ARG A 251 7.63 47.51 30.43
CA ARG A 251 6.94 47.04 31.64
C ARG A 251 7.34 45.60 31.99
N ILE A 252 7.49 44.73 31.00
CA ILE A 252 7.94 43.34 31.19
C ILE A 252 9.36 43.33 31.73
N GLU A 253 10.28 44.10 31.14
CA GLU A 253 11.67 44.22 31.62
C GLU A 253 11.72 44.63 33.10
N LYS A 254 10.95 45.64 33.50
CA LYS A 254 10.86 46.05 34.92
C LYS A 254 10.35 44.93 35.84
N VAL A 255 9.37 44.14 35.38
CA VAL A 255 8.84 43.01 36.16
C VAL A 255 9.87 41.89 36.24
N GLU A 256 10.63 41.65 35.17
CA GLU A 256 11.72 40.67 35.17
C GLU A 256 12.84 41.07 36.14
N ASP A 257 13.19 42.36 36.21
CA ASP A 257 14.14 42.89 37.17
C ASP A 257 13.66 42.67 38.61
N TYR A 258 12.40 43.02 38.93
CA TYR A 258 11.81 42.76 40.27
C TYR A 258 11.77 41.27 40.62
N ILE A 259 11.48 40.40 39.66
CA ILE A 259 11.51 38.95 39.86
C ILE A 259 12.95 38.48 40.12
N SER A 260 13.95 39.07 39.46
CA SER A 260 15.35 38.74 39.64
C SER A 260 15.86 39.15 41.04
N GLU A 261 15.48 40.34 41.51
CA GLU A 261 15.79 40.83 42.85
C GLU A 261 15.13 39.95 43.92
N GLY A 262 13.82 39.69 43.80
CA GLY A 262 13.11 38.82 44.74
C GLY A 262 13.65 37.38 44.76
N LYS A 263 14.15 36.86 43.64
CA LYS A 263 14.84 35.55 43.59
C LYS A 263 16.16 35.57 44.35
N ASN A 264 16.91 36.68 44.32
CA ASN A 264 18.17 36.80 45.02
C ASN A 264 17.94 36.93 46.54
N GLU A 265 16.98 37.74 46.97
CA GLU A 265 16.57 37.84 48.37
C GLU A 265 16.10 36.48 48.91
N LEU A 266 15.30 35.74 48.14
CA LEU A 266 14.85 34.41 48.54
C LEU A 266 16.03 33.43 48.70
N LYS A 267 17.06 33.50 47.85
CA LYS A 267 18.27 32.68 47.99
C LYS A 267 19.04 33.01 49.26
N GLU A 268 19.15 34.29 49.62
CA GLU A 268 19.81 34.70 50.86
C GLU A 268 19.04 34.22 52.10
N MET A 269 17.73 34.40 52.11
CA MET A 269 16.86 33.90 53.20
C MET A 269 16.94 32.38 53.37
N ILE A 270 17.07 31.63 52.26
CA ILE A 270 17.27 30.17 52.31
C ILE A 270 18.61 29.83 52.96
N LYS A 271 19.70 30.51 52.58
CA LYS A 271 21.03 30.29 53.18
C LYS A 271 21.02 30.59 54.67
N GLU A 272 20.43 31.71 55.08
CA GLU A 272 20.34 32.10 56.49
C GLU A 272 19.52 31.07 57.30
N LYS A 273 18.40 30.60 56.75
CA LYS A 273 17.59 29.54 57.36
C LYS A 273 18.37 28.23 57.53
N GLU A 274 19.20 27.85 56.57
CA GLU A 274 20.04 26.66 56.67
C GLU A 274 21.12 26.81 57.76
N GLU A 275 21.74 27.98 57.87
CA GLU A 275 22.71 28.27 58.92
C GLU A 275 22.08 28.26 60.32
N LEU A 276 20.90 28.85 60.47
CA LEU A 276 20.14 28.81 61.72
C LEU A 276 19.75 27.38 62.10
N LYS A 277 19.33 26.56 61.14
CA LYS A 277 19.08 25.12 61.37
C LYS A 277 20.33 24.37 61.82
N ARG A 278 21.51 24.67 61.24
CA ARG A 278 22.79 24.08 61.67
C ARG A 278 23.13 24.48 63.10
N LYS A 279 22.99 25.77 63.44
CA LYS A 279 23.20 26.28 64.80
C LYS A 279 22.24 25.64 65.80
N GLN A 280 20.96 25.53 65.47
CA GLN A 280 19.94 24.87 66.30
C GLN A 280 20.32 23.42 66.60
N ARG A 281 20.69 22.63 65.56
CA ARG A 281 21.14 21.24 65.75
C ARG A 281 22.38 21.15 66.64
N SER A 282 23.32 22.09 66.52
CA SER A 282 24.52 22.11 67.36
C SER A 282 24.21 22.42 68.83
N LEU A 283 23.31 23.38 69.08
CA LEU A 283 22.84 23.73 70.43
C LEU A 283 22.05 22.58 71.06
N GLU A 284 21.22 21.90 70.28
CA GLU A 284 20.43 20.76 70.73
C GLU A 284 21.34 19.58 71.11
N ARG A 285 22.36 19.30 70.30
CA ARG A 285 23.43 18.33 70.66
C ARG A 285 24.15 18.73 71.95
N GLN A 286 24.51 20.01 72.11
CA GLN A 286 25.16 20.48 73.33
C GLN A 286 24.24 20.42 74.57
N LYS A 287 22.93 20.61 74.41
CA LYS A 287 21.95 20.44 75.49
C LYS A 287 21.86 18.98 75.93
N VAL A 288 21.73 18.05 74.98
CA VAL A 288 21.69 16.61 75.26
C VAL A 288 22.98 16.14 75.95
N ILE A 289 24.15 16.63 75.52
CA ILE A 289 25.42 16.31 76.18
C ILE A 289 25.45 16.90 77.61
N ARG A 290 25.01 18.15 77.81
CA ARG A 290 24.97 18.78 79.15
C ARG A 290 23.99 18.11 80.11
N GLU A 291 22.85 17.65 79.62
CA GLU A 291 21.91 16.85 80.43
C GLU A 291 22.55 15.52 80.82
N LYS A 292 23.11 14.78 79.85
CA LYS A 292 23.77 13.51 80.13
C LYS A 292 24.99 13.61 81.06
N VAL A 293 25.69 14.75 81.08
CA VAL A 293 26.83 15.00 81.98
C VAL A 293 26.39 15.42 83.38
N LYS A 294 25.20 16.01 83.55
CA LYS A 294 24.65 16.34 84.88
C LYS A 294 24.25 15.11 85.69
N ASP A 295 23.96 14.00 85.02
CA ASP A 295 23.51 12.75 85.65
C ASP A 295 24.66 11.82 86.07
N ILE A 296 25.92 12.25 85.98
CA ILE A 296 27.09 11.40 86.26
C ILE A 296 27.69 11.77 87.64
N ASP A 297 27.35 10.97 88.65
CA ASP A 297 28.06 10.92 89.93
C ASP A 297 29.36 10.09 89.80
N ALA A 298 30.42 10.53 90.46
CA ALA A 298 31.80 10.16 90.15
C ALA A 298 32.27 8.75 90.61
N ASN A 299 31.38 7.85 91.03
CA ASN A 299 31.75 6.57 91.65
C ASN A 299 31.58 5.29 90.81
N ASP A 300 30.90 5.31 89.65
CA ASP A 300 30.70 4.12 88.80
C ASP A 300 31.32 4.30 87.40
N LYS A 301 32.59 4.68 87.35
CA LYS A 301 33.29 4.92 86.06
C LYS A 301 33.41 3.65 85.23
N ASP A 302 33.73 2.52 85.84
CA ASP A 302 34.05 1.29 85.12
C ASP A 302 32.79 0.60 84.56
N GLU A 303 31.69 0.55 85.33
CA GLU A 303 30.42 -0.01 84.87
C GLU A 303 29.77 0.86 83.77
N TYR A 304 30.01 2.18 83.81
CA TYR A 304 29.56 3.10 82.76
C TYR A 304 30.40 2.97 81.48
N ILE A 305 31.72 2.74 81.60
CA ILE A 305 32.61 2.46 80.47
C ILE A 305 32.16 1.17 79.77
N GLU A 306 31.86 0.10 80.52
CA GLU A 306 31.38 -1.16 79.96
C GLU A 306 30.05 -0.99 79.21
N LYS A 307 29.07 -0.28 79.80
CA LYS A 307 27.79 0.05 79.12
C LYS A 307 27.98 0.90 77.87
N LEU A 308 28.97 1.81 77.86
CA LEU A 308 29.32 2.59 76.67
C LEU A 308 30.01 1.74 75.61
N GLU A 309 30.84 0.77 75.98
CA GLU A 309 31.47 -0.17 75.07
C GLU A 309 30.45 -1.11 74.44
N GLU A 310 29.47 -1.61 75.19
CA GLU A 310 28.34 -2.38 74.67
C GLU A 310 27.46 -1.56 73.72
N LEU A 311 27.12 -0.33 74.11
CA LEU A 311 26.37 0.58 73.24
C LEU A 311 27.13 0.87 71.94
N LYS A 312 28.43 1.17 72.04
CA LYS A 312 29.31 1.37 70.89
C LYS A 312 29.35 0.14 70.00
N GLN A 313 29.44 -1.07 70.56
CA GLN A 313 29.46 -2.31 69.79
C GLN A 313 28.11 -2.60 69.12
N SER A 314 26.99 -2.26 69.78
CA SER A 314 25.65 -2.37 69.21
C SER A 314 25.43 -1.37 68.07
N GLU A 315 25.94 -0.14 68.19
CA GLU A 315 25.89 0.89 67.15
C GLU A 315 26.81 0.55 65.97
N MET A 316 28.02 0.04 66.25
CA MET A 316 28.92 -0.49 65.24
C MET A 316 28.26 -1.62 64.44
N SER A 317 27.61 -2.57 65.12
CA SER A 317 26.89 -3.67 64.46
C SER A 317 25.71 -3.17 63.62
N LYS A 318 24.98 -2.14 64.07
CA LYS A 318 23.92 -1.48 63.28
C LYS A 318 24.49 -0.76 62.06
N LEU A 319 25.63 -0.07 62.20
CA LEU A 319 26.32 0.59 61.10
C LEU A 319 26.85 -0.43 60.06
N GLU A 320 27.39 -1.56 60.53
CA GLU A 320 27.81 -2.67 59.67
C GLU A 320 26.62 -3.23 58.87
N GLY A 321 25.48 -3.47 59.52
CA GLY A 321 24.25 -3.92 58.87
C GLY A 321 23.68 -2.90 57.88
N LEU A 322 23.75 -1.60 58.18
CA LEU A 322 23.37 -0.53 57.25
C LEU A 322 24.31 -0.45 56.05
N LYS A 323 25.62 -0.61 56.29
CA LYS A 323 26.64 -0.66 55.23
C LYS A 323 26.39 -1.84 54.29
N GLN A 324 26.10 -3.02 54.83
CA GLN A 324 25.75 -4.20 54.03
C GLN A 324 24.48 -3.98 53.20
N LYS A 325 23.44 -3.37 53.79
CA LYS A 325 22.22 -3.01 53.05
C LYS A 325 22.50 -1.99 51.95
N TRP A 326 23.36 -1.01 52.23
CA TRP A 326 23.77 -0.02 51.24
C TRP A 326 24.53 -0.66 50.08
N THR A 327 25.48 -1.56 50.36
CA THR A 327 26.24 -2.26 49.31
C THR A 327 25.34 -3.13 48.44
N LEU A 328 24.36 -3.82 49.04
CA LEU A 328 23.39 -4.62 48.28
C LEU A 328 22.55 -3.74 47.34
N TYR A 329 22.03 -2.62 47.85
CA TYR A 329 21.27 -1.67 47.05
C TYR A 329 22.13 -1.03 45.95
N GLU A 330 23.38 -0.69 46.23
CA GLU A 330 24.31 -0.14 45.25
C GLU A 330 24.59 -1.15 44.12
N ASP A 331 24.75 -2.42 44.45
CA ASP A 331 24.96 -3.49 43.47
C ASP A 331 23.70 -3.76 42.62
N GLU A 332 22.50 -3.73 43.22
CA GLU A 332 21.23 -3.83 42.50
C GLU A 332 21.06 -2.67 41.52
N MET A 333 21.26 -1.43 41.98
CA MET A 333 21.18 -0.24 41.12
C MET A 333 22.19 -0.28 39.98
N LYS A 334 23.43 -0.74 40.23
CA LYS A 334 24.43 -0.90 39.15
C LYS A 334 23.99 -1.92 38.11
N LYS A 335 23.38 -3.04 38.52
CA LYS A 335 22.83 -4.04 37.59
C LYS A 335 21.69 -3.46 36.76
N GLU A 336 20.77 -2.72 37.37
CA GLU A 336 19.68 -2.07 36.65
C GLU A 336 20.19 -1.04 35.64
N VAL A 337 21.20 -0.24 36.00
CA VAL A 337 21.83 0.72 35.09
C VAL A 337 22.46 -0.01 33.91
N GLN A 338 23.25 -1.06 34.15
CA GLN A 338 23.85 -1.85 33.07
C GLN A 338 22.82 -2.53 32.17
N GLU A 339 21.71 -3.01 32.73
CA GLU A 339 20.63 -3.61 31.94
C GLU A 339 19.92 -2.56 31.06
N ASN A 340 19.69 -1.36 31.61
CA ASN A 340 19.10 -0.25 30.86
C ASN A 340 20.04 0.27 29.76
N GLU A 341 21.35 0.33 30.00
CA GLU A 341 22.35 0.66 28.99
C GLU A 341 22.29 -0.34 27.83
N LYS A 342 22.29 -1.64 28.12
CA LYS A 342 22.15 -2.69 27.08
C LYS A 342 20.85 -2.56 26.30
N LYS A 343 19.73 -2.29 26.96
CA LYS A 343 18.43 -2.07 26.29
C LYS A 343 18.49 -0.84 25.38
N ASN A 344 19.13 0.23 25.84
CA ASN A 344 19.28 1.45 25.06
C ASN A 344 20.17 1.23 23.83
N ASP A 345 21.28 0.50 23.96
CA ASP A 345 22.14 0.14 22.83
C ASP A 345 21.40 -0.68 21.77
N LEU A 346 20.57 -1.63 22.20
CA LEU A 346 19.71 -2.40 21.29
C LEU A 346 18.73 -1.50 20.53
N ILE A 347 18.07 -0.58 21.23
CA ILE A 347 17.14 0.39 20.61
C ILE A 347 17.90 1.30 19.62
N ILE A 348 19.10 1.75 19.97
CA ILE A 348 19.94 2.58 19.10
C ILE A 348 20.31 1.82 17.82
N GLU A 349 20.69 0.54 17.93
CA GLU A 349 21.02 -0.25 16.74
C GLU A 349 19.78 -0.56 15.88
N GLU A 350 18.64 -0.90 16.49
CA GLU A 350 17.38 -1.07 15.76
C GLU A 350 16.94 0.20 15.02
N THR A 351 17.05 1.35 15.69
CA THR A 351 16.68 2.65 15.08
C THR A 351 17.64 3.03 13.94
N LYS A 352 18.94 2.74 14.07
CA LYS A 352 19.91 2.89 12.96
C LYS A 352 19.57 1.98 11.78
N GLN A 353 19.17 0.73 12.02
CA GLN A 353 18.76 -0.19 10.95
C GLN A 353 17.50 0.31 10.24
N LYS A 354 16.45 0.67 10.99
CA LYS A 354 15.21 1.27 10.44
C LYS A 354 15.51 2.55 9.65
N ALA A 355 16.43 3.39 10.11
CA ALA A 355 16.85 4.59 9.38
C ALA A 355 17.52 4.26 8.04
N LYS A 356 18.35 3.21 7.97
CA LYS A 356 18.95 2.73 6.71
C LYS A 356 17.88 2.22 5.74
N GLU A 357 16.90 1.46 6.23
CA GLU A 357 15.78 0.98 5.41
C GLU A 357 14.95 2.12 4.84
N VAL A 358 14.61 3.13 5.67
CA VAL A 358 13.89 4.32 5.22
C VAL A 358 14.69 5.07 4.14
N LYS A 359 16.03 5.14 4.26
CA LYS A 359 16.89 5.76 3.24
C LYS A 359 16.82 4.98 1.91
N GLN A 360 16.85 3.66 1.95
CA GLN A 360 16.72 2.82 0.76
C GLN A 360 15.34 2.97 0.10
N ILE A 361 14.26 2.99 0.89
CA ILE A 361 12.89 3.22 0.38
C ILE A 361 12.79 4.58 -0.30
N ARG A 362 13.37 5.64 0.30
CA ARG A 362 13.40 6.98 -0.31
C ARG A 362 14.18 7.01 -1.63
N GLN A 363 15.29 6.28 -1.74
CA GLN A 363 16.05 6.17 -2.99
C GLN A 363 15.24 5.46 -4.08
N LYS A 364 14.59 4.33 -3.75
CA LYS A 364 13.69 3.62 -4.67
C LYS A 364 12.51 4.50 -5.09
N GLY A 365 11.91 5.23 -4.15
CA GLY A 365 10.84 6.19 -4.44
C GLY A 365 11.27 7.28 -5.42
N LYS A 366 12.48 7.83 -5.27
CA LYS A 366 13.03 8.80 -6.23
C LYS A 366 13.22 8.19 -7.63
N ALA A 367 13.74 6.97 -7.73
CA ALA A 367 13.90 6.28 -9.01
C ALA A 367 12.56 6.09 -9.72
N ILE A 368 11.53 5.65 -8.99
CA ILE A 368 10.17 5.48 -9.54
C ILE A 368 9.59 6.82 -10.00
N ILE A 369 9.80 7.91 -9.24
CA ILE A 369 9.33 9.24 -9.66
C ILE A 369 10.00 9.68 -10.97
N LEU A 370 11.29 9.45 -11.13
CA LEU A 370 12.00 9.77 -12.38
C LEU A 370 11.47 8.94 -13.56
N GLU A 371 11.21 7.65 -13.34
CA GLU A 371 10.62 6.77 -14.36
C GLU A 371 9.20 7.21 -14.76
N ILE A 372 8.37 7.62 -13.79
CA ILE A 372 7.05 8.19 -14.08
C ILE A 372 7.18 9.47 -14.91
N GLN A 373 8.13 10.34 -14.57
CA GLN A 373 8.37 11.58 -15.33
C GLN A 373 8.79 11.29 -16.78
N SER A 374 9.71 10.34 -17.01
CA SER A 374 10.07 9.96 -18.38
C SER A 374 8.91 9.34 -19.15
N LEU A 375 8.08 8.53 -18.49
CA LEU A 375 6.90 7.94 -19.14
C LEU A 375 5.84 8.99 -19.47
N ASP A 376 5.64 10.00 -18.62
CA ASP A 376 4.75 11.12 -18.90
C ASP A 376 5.25 11.98 -20.07
N GLU A 377 6.56 12.15 -20.21
CA GLU A 377 7.18 12.81 -21.38
C GLU A 377 6.93 12.01 -22.66
N ASP A 378 7.16 10.69 -22.64
CA ASP A 378 6.86 9.79 -23.77
C ASP A 378 5.38 9.80 -24.16
N ILE A 379 4.47 9.87 -23.18
CA ILE A 379 3.03 9.95 -23.42
C ILE A 379 2.70 11.26 -24.12
N LYS A 380 3.24 12.39 -23.65
CA LYS A 380 3.04 13.69 -24.30
C LYS A 380 3.54 13.69 -25.73
N GLU A 381 4.73 13.15 -25.99
CA GLU A 381 5.27 13.06 -27.35
C GLU A 381 4.34 12.24 -28.26
N LYS A 382 3.86 11.09 -27.78
CA LYS A 382 2.91 10.26 -28.53
C LYS A 382 1.56 10.94 -28.74
N GLU A 383 1.07 11.70 -27.77
CA GLU A 383 -0.16 12.49 -27.90
C GLU A 383 0.00 13.62 -28.93
N GLU A 384 1.15 14.30 -28.96
CA GLU A 384 1.47 15.29 -29.99
C GLU A 384 1.52 14.67 -31.39
N ILE A 385 2.14 13.50 -31.55
CA ILE A 385 2.15 12.80 -32.83
C ILE A 385 0.72 12.38 -33.22
N ASN A 386 -0.08 11.90 -32.25
CA ASN A 386 -1.45 11.48 -32.51
C ASN A 386 -2.40 12.64 -32.83
N THR A 387 -2.13 13.85 -32.32
CA THR A 387 -2.89 15.06 -32.70
C THR A 387 -2.47 15.61 -34.05
N LYS A 388 -1.20 15.46 -34.44
CA LYS A 388 -0.68 15.81 -35.78
C LYS A 388 -1.14 14.82 -36.86
N LEU A 389 -1.42 13.57 -36.52
CA LEU A 389 -1.93 12.56 -37.46
C LEU A 389 -3.45 12.72 -37.65
N ASP A 390 -3.86 12.93 -38.91
CA ASP A 390 -5.26 13.07 -39.26
C ASP A 390 -6.01 11.74 -38.97
N LYS A 391 -6.97 11.75 -38.04
CA LYS A 391 -7.67 10.53 -37.57
C LYS A 391 -8.37 9.75 -38.70
N ARG A 392 -8.66 10.41 -39.83
CA ARG A 392 -9.17 9.77 -41.05
C ARG A 392 -8.09 8.94 -41.75
N MET A 393 -6.84 9.39 -41.77
CA MET A 393 -5.72 8.68 -42.39
C MET A 393 -5.40 7.39 -41.63
N GLN A 394 -5.39 7.40 -40.30
CA GLN A 394 -5.18 6.18 -39.50
C GLN A 394 -6.31 5.15 -39.68
N ARG A 395 -7.58 5.59 -39.74
CA ARG A 395 -8.70 4.68 -40.05
C ARG A 395 -8.57 4.11 -41.46
N GLN A 396 -8.21 4.93 -42.43
CA GLN A 396 -8.02 4.48 -43.80
C GLN A 396 -6.87 3.48 -43.93
N THR A 397 -5.72 3.75 -43.31
CA THR A 397 -4.58 2.80 -43.28
C THR A 397 -4.95 1.49 -42.58
N TYR A 398 -5.71 1.54 -41.48
CA TYR A 398 -6.20 0.33 -40.81
C TYR A 398 -7.19 -0.45 -41.68
N ILE A 399 -8.12 0.23 -42.35
CA ILE A 399 -9.08 -0.37 -43.28
C ILE A 399 -8.34 -1.01 -44.46
N ASP A 400 -7.40 -0.29 -45.06
CA ASP A 400 -6.60 -0.78 -46.21
C ASP A 400 -5.74 -1.98 -45.81
N ARG A 401 -5.10 -1.94 -44.63
CA ARG A 401 -4.35 -3.09 -44.09
C ARG A 401 -5.26 -4.28 -43.84
N THR A 402 -6.44 -4.06 -43.26
CA THR A 402 -7.42 -5.12 -43.00
C THR A 402 -7.94 -5.72 -44.31
N ILE A 403 -8.23 -4.90 -45.32
CA ILE A 403 -8.64 -5.35 -46.66
C ILE A 403 -7.51 -6.15 -47.32
N CYS A 404 -6.27 -5.68 -47.25
CA CYS A 404 -5.11 -6.40 -47.78
C CYS A 404 -4.91 -7.76 -47.10
N MET A 405 -4.98 -7.82 -45.77
CA MET A 405 -4.92 -9.07 -45.01
C MET A 405 -6.07 -10.01 -45.41
N THR A 406 -7.28 -9.49 -45.55
CA THR A 406 -8.45 -10.30 -45.96
C THR A 406 -8.28 -10.87 -47.37
N LYS A 407 -7.74 -10.08 -48.31
CA LYS A 407 -7.41 -10.56 -49.67
C LYS A 407 -6.33 -11.63 -49.65
N PHE A 408 -5.30 -11.45 -48.81
CA PHE A 408 -4.23 -12.41 -48.64
C PHE A 408 -4.75 -13.74 -48.06
N LEU A 409 -5.57 -13.71 -47.01
CA LEU A 409 -6.21 -14.90 -46.45
C LEU A 409 -7.05 -15.65 -47.49
N LYS A 410 -7.89 -14.94 -48.26
CA LYS A 410 -8.65 -15.54 -49.35
C LYS A 410 -7.78 -16.17 -50.44
N LYS A 411 -6.58 -15.63 -50.69
CA LYS A 411 -5.62 -16.21 -51.64
C LYS A 411 -5.01 -17.48 -51.05
N GLN A 412 -4.61 -17.45 -49.77
CA GLN A 412 -4.10 -18.62 -49.07
C GLN A 412 -5.13 -19.75 -49.02
N ASP A 413 -6.41 -19.46 -48.77
CA ASP A 413 -7.46 -20.48 -48.77
C ASP A 413 -7.56 -21.19 -50.12
N LYS A 414 -7.49 -20.45 -51.24
CA LYS A 414 -7.47 -21.03 -52.59
C LYS A 414 -6.21 -21.87 -52.85
N GLU A 415 -5.06 -21.42 -52.36
CA GLU A 415 -3.81 -22.18 -52.47
C GLU A 415 -3.87 -23.46 -51.63
N LEU A 416 -4.44 -23.41 -50.43
CA LEU A 416 -4.68 -24.57 -49.58
C LEU A 416 -5.65 -25.56 -50.21
N GLU A 417 -6.75 -25.09 -50.80
CA GLU A 417 -7.68 -25.95 -51.57
C GLU A 417 -6.96 -26.66 -52.72
N LYS A 418 -6.08 -25.95 -53.45
CA LYS A 418 -5.27 -26.54 -54.52
C LYS A 418 -4.30 -27.60 -53.98
N ILE A 419 -3.60 -27.31 -52.88
CA ILE A 419 -2.69 -28.26 -52.23
C ILE A 419 -3.46 -29.49 -51.73
N PHE A 420 -4.64 -29.29 -51.14
CA PHE A 420 -5.49 -30.35 -50.62
C PHE A 420 -5.98 -31.26 -51.75
N ASN A 421 -6.47 -30.70 -52.85
CA ASN A 421 -6.90 -31.46 -54.01
C ASN A 421 -5.73 -32.25 -54.62
N ASN A 422 -4.57 -31.62 -54.81
CA ASN A 422 -3.37 -32.30 -55.29
C ASN A 422 -2.95 -33.45 -54.35
N THR A 423 -3.01 -33.23 -53.04
CA THR A 423 -2.68 -34.24 -52.03
C THR A 423 -3.64 -35.42 -52.10
N ASN A 424 -4.94 -35.16 -52.29
CA ASN A 424 -5.94 -36.23 -52.43
C ASN A 424 -5.77 -37.00 -53.74
N THR A 425 -5.42 -36.33 -54.84
CA THR A 425 -5.07 -36.98 -56.11
C THR A 425 -3.85 -37.89 -55.91
N ILE A 426 -2.76 -37.39 -55.32
CA ILE A 426 -1.56 -38.20 -55.03
C ILE A 426 -1.89 -39.40 -54.14
N LYS A 427 -2.72 -39.23 -53.11
CA LYS A 427 -3.18 -40.33 -52.26
C LYS A 427 -3.96 -41.38 -53.07
N SER A 428 -4.87 -40.94 -53.94
CA SER A 428 -5.64 -41.84 -54.81
C SER A 428 -4.72 -42.62 -55.75
N ASP A 429 -3.81 -41.93 -56.44
CA ASP A 429 -2.84 -42.54 -57.36
C ASP A 429 -1.94 -43.55 -56.63
N LEU A 430 -1.47 -43.21 -55.42
CA LEU A 430 -0.67 -44.12 -54.58
C LEU A 430 -1.48 -45.36 -54.21
N THR A 431 -2.74 -45.21 -53.79
CA THR A 431 -3.59 -46.37 -53.49
C THR A 431 -3.84 -47.24 -54.72
N GLN A 432 -4.06 -46.65 -55.89
CA GLN A 432 -4.23 -47.39 -57.15
C GLN A 432 -2.94 -48.15 -57.53
N LEU A 433 -1.77 -47.52 -57.41
CA LEU A 433 -0.48 -48.15 -57.68
C LEU A 433 -0.20 -49.31 -56.71
N LYS A 434 -0.57 -49.17 -55.43
CA LYS A 434 -0.46 -50.25 -54.44
C LYS A 434 -1.32 -51.45 -54.81
N ILE A 435 -2.57 -51.20 -55.22
CA ILE A 435 -3.49 -52.25 -55.69
C ILE A 435 -2.93 -52.93 -56.93
N LYS A 436 -2.55 -52.17 -57.96
CA LYS A 436 -1.99 -52.72 -59.21
C LYS A 436 -0.72 -53.54 -58.99
N THR A 437 0.14 -53.13 -58.06
CA THR A 437 1.35 -53.89 -57.70
C THR A 437 0.98 -55.23 -57.06
N SER A 438 0.00 -55.24 -56.15
CA SER A 438 -0.50 -56.47 -55.53
C SER A 438 -1.16 -57.41 -56.55
N GLU A 439 -1.94 -56.88 -57.49
CA GLU A 439 -2.58 -57.64 -58.57
C GLU A 439 -1.55 -58.24 -59.53
N ASN A 440 -0.52 -57.47 -59.89
CA ASN A 440 0.58 -57.94 -60.73
C ASN A 440 1.36 -59.07 -60.05
N TYR A 441 1.63 -58.96 -58.75
CA TYR A 441 2.29 -60.03 -57.98
C TYR A 441 1.46 -61.33 -58.00
N ILE A 442 0.16 -61.24 -57.72
CA ILE A 442 -0.75 -62.39 -57.76
C ILE A 442 -0.80 -63.01 -59.17
N SER A 443 -0.93 -62.17 -60.19
CA SER A 443 -0.99 -62.60 -61.60
C SER A 443 0.31 -63.30 -62.03
N LEU A 444 1.46 -62.79 -61.59
CA LEU A 444 2.77 -63.35 -61.93
C LEU A 444 2.97 -64.72 -61.27
N ILE A 445 2.56 -64.90 -60.01
CA ILE A 445 2.53 -66.21 -59.36
C ILE A 445 1.60 -67.18 -60.10
N ARG A 446 0.41 -66.70 -60.49
CA ARG A 446 -0.57 -67.52 -61.21
C ARG A 446 -0.01 -68.00 -62.56
N LEU A 447 0.60 -67.11 -63.35
CA LEU A 447 1.22 -67.45 -64.63
C LEU A 447 2.33 -68.50 -64.51
N ILE A 448 3.13 -68.45 -63.44
CA ILE A 448 4.19 -69.44 -63.20
C ILE A 448 3.60 -70.81 -62.85
N ARG A 449 2.53 -70.85 -62.06
CA ARG A 449 1.83 -72.09 -61.73
C ARG A 449 1.19 -72.74 -62.96
N GLU A 450 0.54 -71.93 -63.80
CA GLU A 450 -0.13 -72.36 -65.05
C GLU A 450 0.86 -72.72 -66.17
N ASN A 451 2.14 -72.37 -66.06
CA ASN A 451 3.12 -72.61 -67.13
C ASN A 451 3.45 -74.10 -67.28
N THR A 452 3.12 -74.70 -68.43
CA THR A 452 3.30 -76.14 -68.68
C THR A 452 4.72 -76.53 -69.09
N LYS A 453 5.62 -75.58 -69.37
CA LYS A 453 6.98 -75.86 -69.87
C LYS A 453 8.01 -76.18 -68.79
N TYR A 454 7.76 -75.78 -67.54
CA TYR A 454 8.71 -75.91 -66.44
C TYR A 454 8.38 -77.12 -65.56
N LYS A 455 9.41 -77.80 -65.04
CA LYS A 455 9.23 -78.84 -64.00
C LYS A 455 8.72 -78.21 -62.71
N GLU A 456 7.97 -78.95 -61.90
CA GLU A 456 7.39 -78.44 -60.64
C GLU A 456 8.46 -77.87 -59.69
N GLU A 457 9.63 -78.52 -59.57
CA GLU A 457 10.76 -78.01 -58.77
C GLU A 457 11.24 -76.62 -59.23
N THR A 458 11.31 -76.39 -60.55
CA THR A 458 11.69 -75.10 -61.11
C THR A 458 10.63 -74.03 -60.91
N LYS A 459 9.33 -74.38 -60.94
CA LYS A 459 8.24 -73.46 -60.61
C LYS A 459 8.28 -73.04 -59.14
N HIS A 460 8.47 -74.00 -58.23
CA HIS A 460 8.59 -73.71 -56.80
C HIS A 460 9.76 -72.78 -56.52
N SER A 461 10.94 -73.05 -57.08
CA SER A 461 12.12 -72.18 -56.91
C SER A 461 11.86 -70.75 -57.40
N LEU A 462 11.23 -70.58 -58.56
CA LEU A 462 10.86 -69.26 -59.10
C LEU A 462 9.84 -68.54 -58.20
N ILE A 463 8.78 -69.22 -57.75
CA ILE A 463 7.79 -68.64 -56.83
C ILE A 463 8.47 -68.20 -55.54
N THR A 464 9.36 -69.02 -54.97
CA THR A 464 10.12 -68.65 -53.76
C THR A 464 11.00 -67.42 -53.98
N GLN A 465 11.66 -67.31 -55.14
CA GLN A 465 12.44 -66.11 -55.48
C GLN A 465 11.56 -64.86 -55.63
N ILE A 466 10.39 -64.99 -56.25
CA ILE A 466 9.43 -63.88 -56.43
C ILE A 466 8.81 -63.46 -55.10
N THR A 467 8.48 -64.38 -54.21
CA THR A 467 8.02 -64.06 -52.86
C THR A 467 9.11 -63.33 -52.08
N LYS A 468 10.36 -63.82 -52.10
CA LYS A 468 11.51 -63.11 -51.50
C LYS A 468 11.68 -61.70 -52.07
N MET A 469 11.54 -61.55 -53.38
CA MET A 469 11.63 -60.25 -54.04
C MET A 469 10.51 -59.30 -53.59
N ASN A 470 9.27 -59.79 -53.49
CA ASN A 470 8.14 -59.01 -52.99
C ASN A 470 8.31 -58.61 -51.52
N ASP A 471 8.85 -59.50 -50.68
CA ASP A 471 9.15 -59.20 -49.27
C ASP A 471 10.24 -58.13 -49.14
N LEU A 472 11.27 -58.18 -49.99
CA LEU A 472 12.30 -57.12 -50.07
C LEU A 472 11.70 -55.78 -50.52
N PHE A 473 10.81 -55.77 -51.51
CA PHE A 473 10.12 -54.55 -51.94
C PHE A 473 9.20 -53.98 -50.86
N ASN A 474 8.46 -54.82 -50.14
CA ASN A 474 7.63 -54.38 -49.01
C ASN A 474 8.48 -53.81 -47.87
N SER A 475 9.63 -54.43 -47.59
CA SER A 475 10.60 -53.93 -46.61
C SER A 475 11.20 -52.59 -47.04
N LEU A 476 11.50 -52.41 -48.33
CA LEU A 476 11.96 -51.14 -48.88
C LEU A 476 10.91 -50.03 -48.76
N VAL A 477 9.64 -50.34 -49.08
CA VAL A 477 8.52 -49.39 -48.91
C VAL A 477 8.39 -48.98 -47.43
N LEU A 478 8.51 -49.92 -46.50
CA LEU A 478 8.45 -49.62 -45.06
C LEU A 478 9.61 -48.71 -44.63
N LEU A 479 10.84 -49.00 -45.06
CA LEU A 479 12.01 -48.16 -44.76
C LEU A 479 11.85 -46.74 -45.33
N GLU A 480 11.32 -46.61 -46.55
CA GLU A 480 11.06 -45.30 -47.16
C GLU A 480 9.97 -44.52 -46.42
N THR A 481 8.91 -45.18 -45.94
CA THR A 481 7.91 -44.51 -45.09
C THR A 481 8.49 -44.01 -43.78
N GLN A 482 9.32 -44.82 -43.11
CA GLN A 482 10.02 -44.43 -41.88
C GLN A 482 11.00 -43.29 -42.13
N ARG A 483 11.72 -43.31 -43.25
CA ARG A 483 12.59 -42.19 -43.66
C ARG A 483 11.80 -40.90 -43.88
N GLY A 484 10.60 -41.00 -44.46
CA GLY A 484 9.70 -39.86 -44.62
C GLY A 484 9.25 -39.26 -43.28
N GLU A 485 8.88 -40.09 -42.31
CA GLU A 485 8.53 -39.66 -40.95
C GLU A 485 9.71 -39.01 -40.22
N LEU A 486 10.90 -39.61 -40.33
CA LEU A 486 12.14 -39.03 -39.79
C LEU A 486 12.49 -37.68 -40.44
N ASN A 487 12.33 -37.54 -41.75
CA ASN A 487 12.56 -36.25 -42.42
C ASN A 487 11.57 -35.18 -41.95
N SER A 488 10.29 -35.53 -41.82
CA SER A 488 9.26 -34.61 -41.30
C SER A 488 9.57 -34.12 -39.88
N THR A 489 9.93 -35.05 -38.99
CA THR A 489 10.32 -34.70 -37.61
C THR A 489 11.61 -33.88 -37.55
N THR A 490 12.58 -34.17 -38.42
CA THR A 490 13.82 -33.40 -38.53
C THR A 490 13.55 -31.97 -38.97
N LEU A 491 12.71 -31.76 -39.98
CA LEU A 491 12.33 -30.44 -40.47
C LEU A 491 11.63 -29.62 -39.37
N LEU A 492 10.72 -30.24 -38.63
CA LEU A 492 9.99 -29.60 -37.53
C LEU A 492 10.92 -29.23 -36.36
N ASN A 493 11.92 -30.06 -36.09
CA ASN A 493 12.94 -29.76 -35.09
C ASN A 493 13.89 -28.63 -35.55
N GLN A 494 14.24 -28.57 -36.84
CA GLN A 494 14.99 -27.45 -37.42
C GLN A 494 14.22 -26.13 -37.30
N GLU A 495 12.93 -26.11 -37.64
CA GLU A 495 12.10 -24.91 -37.52
C GLU A 495 12.01 -24.43 -36.05
N LYS A 496 11.90 -25.36 -35.10
CA LYS A 496 11.95 -25.04 -33.67
C LYS A 496 13.30 -24.46 -33.27
N PHE A 497 14.39 -25.05 -33.75
CA PHE A 497 15.75 -24.57 -33.48
C PHE A 497 15.93 -23.14 -33.99
N GLU A 498 15.55 -22.85 -35.24
CA GLU A 498 15.63 -21.51 -35.82
C GLU A 498 14.82 -20.48 -35.03
N LYS A 499 13.60 -20.83 -34.59
CA LYS A 499 12.79 -19.95 -33.71
C LYS A 499 13.46 -19.69 -32.38
N THR A 500 14.03 -20.71 -31.75
CA THR A 500 14.76 -20.54 -30.50
C THR A 500 16.02 -19.70 -30.66
N GLN A 501 16.75 -19.86 -31.77
CA GLN A 501 17.94 -19.09 -32.08
C GLN A 501 17.58 -17.62 -32.30
N SER A 502 16.55 -17.34 -33.09
CA SER A 502 16.03 -15.98 -33.28
C SER A 502 15.66 -15.33 -31.95
N ARG A 503 15.03 -16.07 -31.03
CA ARG A 503 14.69 -15.58 -29.68
C ARG A 503 15.93 -15.32 -28.80
N VAL A 504 16.98 -16.13 -28.92
CA VAL A 504 18.25 -15.93 -28.21
C VAL A 504 18.95 -14.66 -28.70
N GLU A 505 18.89 -14.40 -30.01
CA GLU A 505 19.38 -13.17 -30.64
C GLU A 505 18.57 -11.95 -30.21
N GLU A 506 17.23 -12.01 -30.25
CA GLU A 506 16.34 -10.92 -29.80
C GLU A 506 16.54 -10.54 -28.33
N LEU A 507 16.78 -11.53 -27.46
CA LEU A 507 16.99 -11.30 -26.03
C LEU A 507 18.42 -10.87 -25.69
N GLY A 508 19.30 -10.70 -26.70
CA GLY A 508 20.68 -10.26 -26.49
C GLY A 508 21.49 -11.24 -25.64
N TYR A 509 21.10 -12.52 -25.56
CA TYR A 509 21.78 -13.50 -24.72
C TYR A 509 23.24 -13.70 -25.11
N ALA A 510 23.57 -13.49 -26.40
CA ALA A 510 24.95 -13.51 -26.88
C ALA A 510 25.78 -12.38 -26.23
N ASP A 511 25.23 -11.18 -26.14
CA ASP A 511 25.88 -10.02 -25.52
C ASP A 511 25.97 -10.20 -24.00
N VAL A 512 24.89 -10.64 -23.35
CA VAL A 512 24.89 -10.94 -21.90
C VAL A 512 25.89 -12.03 -21.56
N LYS A 513 26.02 -13.06 -22.41
CA LYS A 513 27.00 -14.12 -22.21
C LYS A 513 28.43 -13.61 -22.38
N LYS A 514 28.66 -12.76 -23.39
CA LYS A 514 29.96 -12.12 -23.60
C LYS A 514 30.34 -11.24 -22.41
N ASP A 515 29.42 -10.40 -21.93
CA ASP A 515 29.63 -9.56 -20.75
C ASP A 515 29.90 -10.40 -19.50
N PHE A 516 29.19 -11.51 -19.33
CA PHE A 516 29.43 -12.46 -18.24
C PHE A 516 30.83 -13.08 -18.32
N ASP A 517 31.26 -13.53 -19.49
CA ASP A 517 32.59 -14.13 -19.70
C ASP A 517 33.70 -13.09 -19.46
N GLU A 518 33.50 -11.83 -19.87
CA GLU A 518 34.40 -10.71 -19.61
C GLU A 518 34.49 -10.39 -18.11
N LEU A 519 33.36 -10.30 -17.40
CA LEU A 519 33.32 -10.11 -15.95
C LEU A 519 33.99 -11.27 -15.21
N HIS A 520 33.76 -12.50 -15.65
CA HIS A 520 34.38 -13.68 -15.06
C HIS A 520 35.91 -13.62 -15.23
N LYS A 521 36.39 -13.23 -16.41
CA LYS A 521 37.82 -13.04 -16.66
C LYS A 521 38.43 -11.94 -15.77
N LEU A 522 37.76 -10.79 -15.64
CA LEU A 522 38.20 -9.70 -14.77
C LEU A 522 38.25 -10.12 -13.30
N ASN A 523 37.25 -10.87 -12.83
CA ASN A 523 37.22 -11.39 -11.46
C ASN A 523 38.40 -12.35 -11.21
N LEU A 524 38.71 -13.23 -12.16
CA LEU A 524 39.89 -14.11 -12.06
C LEU A 524 41.20 -13.30 -12.01
N GLU A 525 41.34 -12.27 -12.85
CA GLU A 525 42.49 -11.38 -12.83
C GLU A 525 42.62 -10.64 -11.49
N MET A 526 41.50 -10.21 -10.91
CA MET A 526 41.47 -9.53 -9.61
C MET A 526 41.85 -10.47 -8.46
N ILE A 527 41.34 -11.71 -8.46
CA ILE A 527 41.72 -12.76 -7.50
C ILE A 527 43.23 -13.03 -7.59
N ASN A 528 43.77 -13.16 -8.79
CA ASN A 528 45.21 -13.36 -8.98
C ASN A 528 46.03 -12.20 -8.43
N LYS A 529 45.62 -10.94 -8.68
CA LYS A 529 46.29 -9.76 -8.13
C LYS A 529 46.22 -9.69 -6.60
N ILE A 530 45.10 -10.09 -5.99
CA ILE A 530 44.96 -10.18 -4.54
C ILE A 530 45.91 -11.23 -3.97
N ASN A 531 46.00 -12.40 -4.62
CA ASN A 531 46.92 -13.46 -4.21
C ASN A 531 48.38 -13.01 -4.32
N GLU A 532 48.76 -12.33 -5.41
CA GLU A 532 50.10 -11.74 -5.58
C GLU A 532 50.40 -10.66 -4.52
N PHE A 533 49.41 -9.83 -4.17
CA PHE A 533 49.56 -8.81 -3.13
C PHE A 533 49.77 -9.44 -1.75
N ASN A 534 48.99 -10.47 -1.41
CA ASN A 534 49.12 -11.19 -0.14
C ASN A 534 50.49 -11.87 -0.03
N GLN A 535 50.97 -12.51 -1.11
CA GLN A 535 52.32 -13.10 -1.15
C GLN A 535 53.44 -12.06 -0.94
N LYS A 536 53.25 -10.82 -1.42
CA LYS A 536 54.20 -9.72 -1.20
C LYS A 536 54.17 -9.13 0.21
N GLN A 537 53.11 -9.35 0.99
CA GLN A 537 53.05 -8.92 2.39
C GLN A 537 53.61 -9.98 3.34
N GLU A 538 53.62 -11.25 2.93
CA GLU A 538 54.18 -12.37 3.70
C GLU A 538 55.70 -12.54 3.50
N ALA A 539 56.27 -11.94 2.46
CA ALA A 539 57.71 -11.86 2.18
C ALA A 539 58.32 -10.56 2.70
#